data_AF-A0A9D8A389-F1
#
_entry.id   AF-A0A9D8A389-F1
#
_cell.length_a   1.000
_cell.length_b   1.000
_cell.length_c   1.000
_cell.angle_alpha   90.00
_cell.angle_beta   90.00
_cell.angle_gamma   90.00
#
_symmetry.space_group_name_H-M   'P 1'
#
loop_
_entity.id
_entity.type
_entity.pdbx_description
1 polymer ?
#
loop_
_entity_poly.entity_id
_entity_poly.type
_entity_poly.pdbx_seq_one_letter_code
_entity_poly.pdbx_strand_id
1 'polypeptide(L)'
;MPKSEAAMDELQRILEEIPDEALIGVLADRIQRAPNKEVKKVVQIMAKQSFSGPIPPPSMLREYNTVDEDFSNRIITMAESQQSHRIELEKKSVEAAINAESRG
;
A
#
# COMPACT_ATOMS: atom_id res chain seq x y z
N MET A 1 -25.92 33.73 10.39
CA MET A 1 -24.66 33.00 10.15
C MET A 1 -24.56 31.57 10.72
N PRO A 2 -25.60 30.90 11.28
CA PRO A 2 -25.44 29.51 11.80
C PRO A 2 -25.56 28.41 10.72
N LYS A 3 -26.14 28.70 9.55
CA LYS A 3 -26.36 27.69 8.49
C LYS A 3 -25.08 27.30 7.74
N SER A 4 -24.07 28.16 7.73
CA SER A 4 -22.79 27.89 7.04
C SER A 4 -21.89 26.95 7.84
N GLU A 5 -21.93 27.05 9.16
CA GLU A 5 -21.11 26.24 10.06
C GLU A 5 -21.64 24.80 10.11
N ALA A 6 -22.96 24.65 10.25
CA ALA A 6 -23.62 23.34 10.18
C ALA A 6 -23.37 22.60 8.85
N ALA A 7 -23.32 23.33 7.73
CA ALA A 7 -23.01 22.75 6.42
C ALA A 7 -21.54 22.31 6.31
N MET A 8 -20.61 23.04 6.94
CA MET A 8 -19.20 22.65 6.99
C MET A 8 -18.97 21.45 7.89
N ASP A 9 -19.68 21.37 9.01
CA ASP A 9 -19.63 20.20 9.92
C ASP A 9 -20.20 18.95 9.26
N GLU A 10 -21.27 19.10 8.48
CA GLU A 10 -21.86 18.01 7.70
C GLU A 10 -20.91 17.56 6.59
N LEU A 11 -20.30 18.51 5.86
CA LEU A 11 -19.29 18.20 4.86
C LEU A 11 -18.09 17.48 5.49
N GLN A 12 -17.63 17.91 6.66
CA GLN A 12 -16.51 17.29 7.35
C GLN A 12 -16.84 15.85 7.76
N ARG A 13 -18.03 15.60 8.31
CA ARG A 13 -18.48 14.23 8.61
C ARG A 13 -18.53 13.35 7.37
N ILE A 14 -19.06 13.86 6.26
CA ILE A 14 -19.11 13.12 5.00
C ILE A 14 -17.69 12.79 4.51
N LEU A 15 -16.75 13.73 4.62
CA LEU A 15 -15.36 13.49 4.22
C LEU A 15 -14.67 12.45 5.10
N GLU A 16 -14.99 12.36 6.39
CA GLU A 16 -14.47 11.36 7.31
C GLU A 16 -15.00 9.94 7.02
N GLU A 17 -16.18 9.81 6.41
CA GLU A 17 -16.79 8.52 6.07
C GLU A 17 -16.38 7.99 4.68
N ILE A 18 -15.77 8.83 3.83
CA ILE A 18 -15.37 8.45 2.47
C ILE A 18 -13.99 7.76 2.53
N PRO A 19 -13.82 6.57 1.92
CA PRO A 19 -12.51 5.93 1.78
C PRO A 19 -11.51 6.83 1.04
N ASP A 20 -10.27 6.88 1.52
CA ASP A 20 -9.19 7.69 0.94
C ASP A 20 -9.01 7.41 -0.55
N GLU A 21 -9.12 6.15 -0.98
CA GLU A 21 -8.99 5.76 -2.39
C GLU A 21 -10.05 6.43 -3.29
N ALA A 22 -11.29 6.49 -2.81
CA ALA A 22 -12.38 7.13 -3.55
C ALA A 22 -12.20 8.64 -3.62
N LEU A 23 -11.78 9.26 -2.51
CA LEU A 23 -11.51 10.70 -2.43
C LEU A 23 -10.35 11.11 -3.36
N ILE A 24 -9.26 10.32 -3.40
CA ILE A 24 -8.13 10.53 -4.31
C ILE A 24 -8.59 10.52 -5.77
N GLY A 25 -9.44 9.56 -6.16
CA GLY A 25 -9.97 9.47 -7.52
C GLY A 25 -10.76 10.72 -7.93
N VAL A 26 -11.65 11.20 -7.06
CA VAL A 26 -12.43 12.42 -7.29
C VAL A 26 -11.53 13.66 -7.40
N LEU A 27 -10.55 13.80 -6.51
CA LEU A 27 -9.62 14.93 -6.54
C LEU A 27 -8.70 14.89 -7.77
N ALA A 28 -8.30 13.70 -8.24
CA ALA A 28 -7.51 13.53 -9.45
C ALA A 28 -8.26 14.04 -10.71
N ASP A 29 -9.53 13.64 -10.89
CA ASP A 29 -10.38 14.15 -11.97
C ASP A 29 -10.58 15.67 -11.87
N ARG A 30 -10.75 16.19 -10.65
CA ARG A 30 -10.86 17.64 -10.42
C ARG A 30 -9.59 18.38 -10.85
N ILE A 31 -8.40 17.88 -10.52
CA ILE A 31 -7.11 18.48 -10.93
C ILE A 31 -6.98 18.47 -12.46
N GLN A 32 -7.43 17.41 -13.13
CA GLN A 32 -7.40 17.33 -14.59
C GLN A 32 -8.28 18.40 -15.24
N ARG A 33 -9.48 18.62 -14.68
CA ARG A 33 -10.44 19.62 -15.20
C ARG A 33 -10.06 21.06 -14.83
N ALA A 34 -9.48 21.27 -13.66
CA ALA A 34 -9.02 22.57 -13.20
C ALA A 34 -7.74 22.42 -12.36
N PRO A 35 -6.57 22.61 -12.99
CA PRO A 35 -5.29 22.44 -12.31
C PRO A 35 -5.16 23.39 -11.11
N ASN A 36 -4.94 22.82 -9.92
CA ASN A 36 -4.63 23.57 -8.71
C ASN A 36 -3.41 22.94 -8.03
N LYS A 37 -2.36 23.75 -7.81
CA LYS A 37 -1.08 23.29 -7.29
C LYS A 37 -1.15 22.75 -5.87
N GLU A 38 -1.96 23.38 -5.00
CA GLU A 38 -2.11 22.96 -3.60
C GLU A 38 -2.91 21.66 -3.52
N VAL A 39 -4.01 21.56 -4.27
CA VAL A 39 -4.80 20.31 -4.36
C VAL A 39 -3.95 19.18 -4.92
N LYS A 40 -3.13 19.44 -5.96
CA LYS A 40 -2.20 18.46 -6.52
C LYS A 40 -1.20 17.94 -5.48
N LYS A 41 -0.65 18.84 -4.65
CA LYS A 41 0.29 18.46 -3.59
C LYS A 41 -0.38 17.59 -2.52
N VAL A 42 -1.60 17.93 -2.10
CA VAL A 42 -2.39 17.13 -1.15
C VAL A 42 -2.68 15.74 -1.72
N VAL A 43 -3.16 15.64 -2.96
CA VAL A 43 -3.41 14.35 -3.62
C VAL A 43 -2.13 13.52 -3.73
N GLN A 44 -0.99 14.13 -4.07
CA GLN A 44 0.30 13.42 -4.12
C GLN A 44 0.74 12.89 -2.76
N ILE A 45 0.40 13.55 -1.66
CA ILE A 45 0.69 13.07 -0.31
C ILE A 45 -0.26 11.92 0.07
N MET A 46 -1.56 12.06 -0.22
CA MET A 46 -2.58 11.05 0.07
C MET A 46 -2.38 9.77 -0.76
N ALA A 47 -1.97 9.91 -2.03
CA ALA A 47 -1.71 8.78 -2.93
C ALA A 47 -0.44 7.98 -2.59
N LYS A 48 0.37 8.42 -1.62
CA LYS A 48 1.50 7.61 -1.14
C LYS A 48 0.99 6.48 -0.26
N GLN A 49 0.53 5.41 -0.90
CA GLN A 49 0.42 4.13 -0.22
C GLN A 49 1.81 3.50 -0.16
N SER A 50 2.42 3.47 1.04
CA SER A 50 3.65 2.73 1.27
C SER A 50 3.30 1.31 1.69
N PHE A 51 3.37 0.37 0.76
CA PHE A 51 3.27 -1.04 1.08
C PHE A 51 4.65 -1.57 1.44
N SER A 52 4.75 -2.20 2.60
CA SER A 52 5.96 -2.87 3.07
C SER A 52 5.62 -4.33 3.34
N GLY A 53 6.27 -5.22 2.61
CA GLY A 53 6.02 -6.64 2.70
C GLY A 53 6.48 -7.34 1.43
N PRO A 54 6.65 -8.67 1.48
CA PRO A 54 7.10 -9.45 0.34
C PRO A 54 5.99 -9.62 -0.72
N ILE A 55 4.74 -9.28 -0.40
CA ILE A 55 3.57 -9.45 -1.27
C ILE A 55 2.84 -8.10 -1.41
N PRO A 56 2.35 -7.73 -2.61
CA PRO A 56 1.49 -6.57 -2.83
C PRO A 56 0.18 -6.65 -2.01
N PRO A 57 -0.51 -5.52 -1.80
CA PRO A 57 -1.81 -5.51 -1.15
C PRO A 57 -2.88 -6.25 -1.99
N PRO A 58 -3.96 -6.75 -1.36
CA PRO A 58 -5.02 -7.49 -2.05
C PRO A 58 -5.72 -6.72 -3.19
N SER A 59 -5.84 -5.39 -3.09
CA SER A 59 -6.35 -4.55 -4.17
C SER A 59 -5.48 -4.65 -5.42
N MET A 60 -4.17 -4.49 -5.27
CA MET A 60 -3.21 -4.54 -6.37
C MET A 60 -3.06 -5.96 -6.95
N LEU A 61 -3.12 -7.01 -6.12
CA LEU A 61 -3.15 -8.39 -6.61
C LEU A 61 -4.33 -8.62 -7.57
N ARG A 62 -5.53 -8.16 -7.19
CA ARG A 62 -6.71 -8.25 -8.08
C ARG A 62 -6.49 -7.52 -9.41
N GLU A 63 -5.80 -6.38 -9.41
CA GLU A 63 -5.47 -5.64 -10.63
C GLU A 63 -4.49 -6.43 -11.52
N TYR A 64 -3.50 -7.12 -10.97
CA TYR A 64 -2.61 -7.98 -11.75
C TYR A 64 -3.38 -9.08 -12.49
N ASN A 65 -4.41 -9.65 -11.86
CA ASN A 65 -5.25 -10.67 -12.48
C ASN A 65 -6.11 -10.15 -13.65
N THR A 66 -6.25 -8.82 -13.79
CA THR A 66 -6.91 -8.24 -14.97
C THR A 66 -6.01 -8.27 -16.21
N VAL A 67 -4.69 -8.36 -16.02
CA VAL A 67 -3.72 -8.49 -17.12
C VAL A 67 -3.59 -9.96 -17.54
N ASP A 68 -3.50 -10.85 -16.56
CA ASP A 68 -3.41 -12.31 -16.73
C ASP A 68 -3.84 -12.97 -15.41
N GLU A 69 -4.74 -13.94 -15.50
CA GLU A 69 -5.43 -14.54 -14.35
C GLU A 69 -4.49 -15.21 -13.32
N ASP A 70 -3.28 -15.62 -13.73
CA ASP A 70 -2.31 -16.33 -12.89
C ASP A 70 -1.25 -15.39 -12.26
N PHE A 71 -1.25 -14.10 -12.60
CA PHE A 71 -0.19 -13.20 -12.14
C PHE A 71 -0.12 -13.05 -10.62
N SER A 72 -1.26 -12.96 -9.93
CA SER A 72 -1.24 -12.91 -8.46
C SER A 72 -0.56 -14.14 -7.85
N ASN A 73 -0.87 -15.33 -8.37
CA ASN A 73 -0.30 -16.58 -7.91
C ASN A 73 1.22 -16.59 -8.14
N ARG A 74 1.68 -16.19 -9.33
CA ARG A 74 3.12 -16.07 -9.63
C ARG A 74 3.85 -15.12 -8.68
N ILE A 75 3.24 -14.00 -8.32
CA ILE A 75 3.80 -13.03 -7.35
C ILE A 75 3.91 -13.67 -5.96
N ILE A 76 2.86 -14.34 -5.50
CA ILE A 76 2.83 -15.02 -4.20
C ILE A 76 3.89 -16.14 -4.15
N THR A 77 3.95 -17.00 -5.17
CA THR A 77 4.94 -18.08 -5.25
C THR A 77 6.38 -17.54 -5.25
N MET A 78 6.64 -16.44 -5.95
CA MET A 78 7.95 -15.79 -5.93
C MET A 78 8.31 -15.31 -4.52
N ALA A 79 7.37 -14.69 -3.80
CA ALA A 79 7.57 -14.22 -2.43
C ALA A 79 7.85 -15.39 -1.47
N GLU A 80 7.09 -16.48 -1.57
CA GLU A 80 7.27 -17.70 -0.77
C GLU A 80 8.66 -18.32 -0.99
N SER A 81 9.07 -18.46 -2.26
CA SER A 81 10.38 -19.02 -2.61
C SER A 81 11.53 -18.20 -2.02
N GLN A 82 11.44 -16.87 -2.09
CA GLN A 82 12.44 -15.97 -1.50
C GLN A 82 12.47 -16.09 0.03
N GLN A 83 11.31 -16.23 0.66
CA GLN A 83 11.22 -16.41 2.10
C GLN A 83 11.81 -17.75 2.55
N SER A 84 11.53 -18.84 1.84
CA SER A 84 12.15 -20.15 2.09
C SER A 84 13.67 -20.08 1.97
N HIS A 85 14.19 -19.44 0.93
CA HIS A 85 15.63 -19.28 0.75
C HIS A 85 16.27 -18.48 1.90
N ARG A 86 15.63 -17.38 2.32
CA ARG A 86 16.08 -16.58 3.47
C ARG A 86 16.14 -17.41 4.75
N ILE A 87 15.09 -18.17 5.05
CA ILE A 87 15.04 -19.04 6.24
C ILE A 87 16.18 -20.08 6.20
N GLU A 88 16.46 -20.65 5.03
CA GLU A 88 17.55 -21.61 4.87
C GLU A 88 18.92 -20.98 5.18
N LEU A 89 19.17 -19.76 4.67
CA LEU A 89 20.41 -19.03 4.94
C LEU A 89 20.55 -18.65 6.42
N GLU A 90 19.47 -18.18 7.04
CA GLU A 90 19.44 -17.84 8.47
C GLU A 90 19.75 -19.07 9.33
N LYS A 91 19.14 -20.21 9.01
CA LYS A 91 19.41 -21.49 9.68
C LYS A 91 20.89 -21.86 9.59
N LYS A 92 21.47 -21.82 8.39
CA LYS A 92 22.90 -22.13 8.18
C LYS A 92 23.80 -21.17 8.96
N SER A 93 23.45 -19.88 9.01
CA SER A 93 24.20 -18.88 9.77
C SER A 93 24.18 -19.16 11.27
N VAL A 94 23.02 -19.53 11.82
CA VAL A 94 22.86 -19.88 13.24
C VAL A 94 23.65 -21.15 13.58
N GLU A 95 23.57 -22.18 12.74
CA GLU A 95 24.33 -23.42 12.91
C GLU A 95 25.85 -23.16 12.88
N ALA A 96 26.33 -22.32 11.97
CA ALA A 96 27.73 -21.94 11.90
C ALA A 96 28.20 -21.21 13.17
N ALA A 97 27.37 -20.32 13.73
CA ALA A 97 27.67 -19.61 14.96
C ALA A 97 27.78 -20.56 16.17
N ILE A 98 26.82 -21.47 16.34
CA ILE A 98 26.84 -22.49 17.42
C ILE A 98 28.09 -23.38 17.31
N ASN A 99 28.44 -23.80 16.10
CA ASN A 99 29.63 -24.62 15.85
C ASN A 99 30.94 -23.89 16.12
N ALA A 100 30.99 -22.56 15.94
CA ALA A 100 32.16 -21.75 16.26
C ALA A 100 32.31 -21.57 17.77
N GLU A 101 31.21 -21.32 18.49
CA GLU A 101 31.20 -21.13 19.95
C GLU A 101 31.58 -22.40 20.70
N SER A 102 31.08 -23.57 20.26
CA SER A 102 31.43 -24.88 20.85
C SER A 102 32.88 -25.31 20.66
N ARG A 103 33.67 -24.60 19.84
CA ARG A 103 35.10 -24.88 19.59
C ARG A 103 36.05 -23.96 20.36
N GLY A 104 35.53 -22.91 21.01
CA GLY A 104 36.29 -22.02 21.89
C GLY A 104 36.22 -22.46 23.34
#